data_AF-D8LU00-F1
#
_entry.id   AF-D8LU00-F1
#
_cell.length_a   1.000
_cell.length_b   1.000
_cell.length_c   1.000
_cell.angle_alpha   90.00
_cell.angle_beta   90.00
_cell.angle_gamma   90.00
#
_symmetry.space_group_name_H-M   'P 1'
#
loop_
_entity.id
_entity.type
_entity.pdbx_description
1 polymer ?
#
loop_
_entity_poly.entity_id
_entity_poly.type
_entity_poly.pdbx_seq_one_letter_code
_entity_poly.pdbx_strand_id
1 'polypeptide(L)'
;MRSGKYVGLHIRRTDKANEVQPVKTKAYLAKAVNYLASPTNDMAATNITGIWVSSDDEAVFDEVKQLASEFFPGIAPNAVLYVTGGKPVQLMRGAADRNSYEAMVYLRAELEMLAGSAVFSGTFSSNVGRMVALMRKTLNMPDESAVSVDFPAWFAGRQRHRRE
;
A
#
# COMPACT_ATOMS: atom_id res chain seq x y z
N MET A 1 -5.11 17.01 -7.23
CA MET A 1 -4.07 17.17 -6.17
C MET A 1 -2.73 16.72 -6.74
N ARG A 2 -1.59 17.30 -6.33
CA ARG A 2 -0.29 16.74 -6.74
C ARG A 2 -0.02 15.49 -5.89
N SER A 3 0.26 14.35 -6.54
CA SER A 3 0.70 13.15 -5.83
C SER A 3 2.01 13.42 -5.09
N GLY A 4 2.17 12.83 -3.91
CA GLY A 4 3.45 12.83 -3.22
C GLY A 4 4.51 12.07 -4.02
N LYS A 5 5.78 12.43 -3.86
CA LYS A 5 6.91 11.73 -4.49
C LYS A 5 7.32 10.47 -3.72
N TYR A 6 6.35 9.66 -3.31
CA TYR A 6 6.61 8.45 -2.53
C TYR A 6 5.71 7.30 -2.96
N VAL A 7 6.11 6.07 -2.66
CA VAL A 7 5.32 4.85 -2.91
C VAL A 7 4.52 4.51 -1.67
N GLY A 8 3.24 4.16 -1.82
CA GLY A 8 2.41 3.64 -0.73
C GLY A 8 2.32 2.12 -0.82
N LEU A 9 2.72 1.40 0.22
CA LEU A 9 2.63 -0.05 0.33
C LEU A 9 1.63 -0.44 1.42
N HIS A 10 0.68 -1.32 1.09
CA HIS A 10 -0.14 -1.99 2.09
C HIS A 10 0.05 -3.50 2.01
N ILE A 11 0.64 -4.08 3.04
CA ILE A 11 0.98 -5.49 3.11
C ILE A 11 0.25 -6.10 4.31
N ARG A 12 -0.70 -6.99 4.05
CA ARG A 12 -1.46 -7.70 5.09
C ARG A 12 -0.95 -9.13 5.20
N ARG A 13 -0.44 -9.53 6.37
CA ARG A 13 0.18 -10.85 6.58
C ARG A 13 -0.45 -11.70 7.67
N THR A 14 -0.97 -11.12 8.76
CA THR A 14 -1.26 -11.92 9.97
C THR A 14 -2.46 -12.85 9.80
N ASP A 15 -3.66 -12.38 10.12
CA ASP A 15 -4.90 -13.15 9.98
C ASP A 15 -5.21 -13.53 8.54
N LYS A 16 -4.78 -12.70 7.58
CA LYS A 16 -5.04 -12.88 6.15
C LYS A 16 -4.29 -14.06 5.51
N ALA A 17 -3.18 -14.51 6.08
CA ALA A 17 -2.47 -15.70 5.60
C ALA A 17 -3.32 -16.98 5.64
N ASN A 18 -4.37 -16.99 6.47
CA ASN A 18 -5.33 -18.10 6.54
C ASN A 18 -6.39 -18.06 5.42
N GLU A 19 -6.53 -16.93 4.73
CA GLU A 19 -7.52 -16.74 3.66
C GLU A 19 -6.90 -16.78 2.25
N VAL A 20 -5.67 -16.27 2.11
CA VAL A 20 -4.97 -16.13 0.83
C VAL A 20 -3.49 -16.44 1.02
N GLN A 21 -2.84 -17.04 0.00
CA GLN A 21 -1.40 -17.30 0.06
C GLN A 21 -0.61 -15.99 0.31
N PRO A 22 0.33 -15.98 1.28
CA PRO A 22 1.17 -14.83 1.52
C PRO A 22 1.97 -14.42 0.28
N VAL A 23 1.88 -13.14 -0.08
CA VAL A 23 2.67 -12.58 -1.18
C VAL A 23 3.96 -11.99 -0.62
N LYS A 24 5.09 -12.29 -1.26
CA LYS A 24 6.41 -11.77 -0.87
C LYS A 24 6.45 -10.25 -1.02
N THR A 25 7.06 -9.55 -0.07
CA THR A 25 7.25 -8.07 -0.07
C THR A 25 7.84 -7.56 -1.40
N LYS A 26 8.79 -8.30 -1.97
CA LYS A 26 9.41 -8.01 -3.27
C LYS A 26 8.39 -7.83 -4.40
N ALA A 27 7.27 -8.57 -4.40
CA ALA A 27 6.26 -8.46 -5.45
C ALA A 27 5.49 -7.13 -5.39
N TYR A 28 5.27 -6.59 -4.19
CA TYR A 28 4.62 -5.28 -4.02
C TYR A 28 5.51 -4.15 -4.58
N LEU A 29 6.80 -4.18 -4.26
CA LEU A 29 7.79 -3.23 -4.79
C LEU A 29 7.92 -3.34 -6.31
N ALA A 30 7.99 -4.55 -6.85
CA ALA A 30 8.04 -4.79 -8.29
C ALA A 30 6.82 -4.25 -9.03
N LYS A 31 5.61 -4.42 -8.48
CA LYS A 31 4.38 -3.85 -9.06
C LYS A 31 4.44 -2.32 -9.11
N ALA A 32 4.93 -1.68 -8.05
CA ALA A 32 5.08 -0.23 -8.02
C ALA A 32 6.08 0.26 -9.10
N VAL A 33 7.25 -0.38 -9.21
CA VAL A 33 8.24 -0.03 -10.24
C VAL A 33 7.71 -0.27 -11.65
N ASN A 34 7.00 -1.38 -11.89
CA ASN A 34 6.41 -1.66 -13.20
C ASN A 34 5.42 -0.58 -13.63
N TYR A 35 4.63 -0.04 -12.72
CA TYR A 35 3.76 1.11 -13.01
C TYR A 35 4.55 2.40 -13.27
N LEU A 36 5.61 2.66 -12.50
CA LEU A 36 6.49 3.83 -12.69
C LEU A 36 7.31 3.77 -13.98
N ALA A 37 7.53 2.57 -14.52
CA ALA A 37 8.19 2.35 -15.81
C ALA A 37 7.21 2.41 -16.99
N SER A 38 5.90 2.54 -16.75
CA SER A 38 4.90 2.61 -17.81
C SER A 38 5.09 3.90 -18.64
N PRO A 39 4.99 3.85 -19.99
CA PRO A 39 5.05 5.04 -20.84
C PRO A 39 3.97 6.09 -20.53
N THR A 40 2.91 5.68 -19.85
CA THR A 40 1.78 6.53 -19.45
C THR A 40 2.05 7.30 -18.16
N ASN A 41 3.22 7.16 -17.56
CA ASN A 41 3.56 7.76 -16.28
C ASN A 41 4.71 8.77 -16.41
N ASP A 42 4.44 10.02 -16.05
CA ASP A 42 5.45 11.09 -16.07
C ASP A 42 6.43 11.01 -14.88
N MET A 43 6.20 10.10 -13.92
CA MET A 43 7.05 9.92 -12.75
C MET A 43 7.91 8.66 -12.85
N ALA A 44 9.20 8.85 -13.15
CA ALA A 44 10.20 7.80 -13.08
C ALA A 44 10.46 7.33 -11.62
N ALA A 45 10.86 6.07 -11.46
CA ALA A 45 11.23 5.50 -10.16
C ALA A 45 12.38 6.26 -9.45
N THR A 46 13.27 6.91 -10.21
CA THR A 46 14.34 7.76 -9.68
C THR A 46 13.85 9.06 -9.03
N ASN A 47 12.60 9.47 -9.31
CA ASN A 47 11.98 10.66 -8.71
C ASN A 47 11.28 10.35 -7.38
N ILE A 48 11.21 9.08 -6.97
CA ILE A 48 10.63 8.65 -5.71
C ILE A 48 11.63 8.97 -4.58
N THR A 49 11.16 9.72 -3.58
CA THR A 49 11.94 10.19 -2.44
C THR A 49 11.63 9.43 -1.15
N GLY A 50 10.71 8.46 -1.16
CA GLY A 50 10.39 7.67 0.01
C GLY A 50 9.37 6.56 -0.24
N ILE A 51 9.18 5.72 0.78
CA ILE A 51 8.20 4.63 0.80
C ILE A 51 7.39 4.75 2.09
N TRP A 52 6.07 4.83 1.96
CA TRP A 52 5.14 4.71 3.07
C TRP A 52 4.66 3.27 3.18
N VAL A 53 4.80 2.65 4.34
CA VAL A 53 4.42 1.25 4.57
C VAL A 53 3.30 1.19 5.62
N SER A 54 2.23 0.47 5.28
CA SER A 54 1.17 0.05 6.19
C SER A 54 1.15 -1.47 6.25
N SER A 55 1.37 -2.03 7.43
CA SER A 55 1.47 -3.48 7.65
C SER A 55 1.02 -3.86 9.06
N ASP A 56 0.46 -5.05 9.19
CA ASP A 56 0.14 -5.69 10.47
C ASP A 56 1.26 -6.61 10.99
N ASP A 57 2.38 -6.68 10.27
CA ASP A 57 3.59 -7.43 10.58
C ASP A 57 4.81 -6.49 10.58
N GLU A 58 5.56 -6.46 11.69
CA GLU A 58 6.74 -5.60 11.88
C GLU A 58 7.90 -6.02 10.98
N ALA A 59 8.03 -7.33 10.69
CA ALA A 59 9.11 -7.83 9.85
C ALA A 59 9.06 -7.25 8.43
N VAL A 60 7.87 -6.86 7.97
CA VAL A 60 7.69 -6.20 6.67
C VAL A 60 8.46 -4.89 6.58
N PHE A 61 8.55 -4.10 7.66
CA PHE A 61 9.25 -2.82 7.60
C PHE A 61 10.75 -3.02 7.36
N ASP A 62 11.35 -4.00 8.03
CA ASP A 62 12.77 -4.31 7.84
C ASP A 62 13.05 -4.94 6.48
N GLU A 63 12.17 -5.80 5.99
CA GLU A 63 12.23 -6.32 4.63
C GLU A 63 12.16 -5.19 3.57
N VAL A 64 11.25 -4.23 3.74
CA VAL A 64 11.13 -3.10 2.82
C VAL A 64 12.39 -2.25 2.86
N LYS A 65 12.96 -1.96 4.04
CA LYS A 65 14.22 -1.21 4.17
C LYS A 65 15.38 -1.91 3.45
N GLN A 66 15.47 -3.23 3.55
CA GLN A 66 16.51 -4.03 2.88
C GLN A 66 16.34 -4.05 1.36
N LEU A 67 15.10 -4.08 0.87
CA LEU A 67 14.79 -4.17 -0.56
C LEU A 67 14.68 -2.80 -1.24
N ALA A 68 14.50 -1.70 -0.50
CA ALA A 68 14.17 -0.39 -1.07
C ALA A 68 15.17 0.08 -2.13
N SER A 69 16.47 -0.08 -1.88
CA SER A 69 17.53 0.34 -2.82
C SER A 69 17.60 -0.50 -4.09
N GLU A 70 17.12 -1.75 -4.07
CA GLU A 70 17.02 -2.61 -5.27
C GLU A 70 16.00 -2.03 -6.26
N PHE A 71 14.90 -1.47 -5.76
CA PHE A 71 13.78 -0.98 -6.58
C PHE A 71 13.81 0.54 -6.80
N PHE A 72 14.37 1.28 -5.85
CA PHE A 72 14.38 2.73 -5.82
C PHE A 72 15.78 3.22 -5.38
N PRO A 73 16.75 3.28 -6.31
CA PRO A 73 18.16 3.53 -5.97
C PRO A 73 18.43 4.90 -5.32
N GLY A 74 17.49 5.85 -5.41
CA GLY A 74 17.58 7.17 -4.75
C GLY A 74 17.04 7.22 -3.31
N ILE A 75 16.49 6.11 -2.79
CA ILE A 75 15.86 6.09 -1.45
C ILE A 75 16.88 5.68 -0.39
N ALA A 76 17.12 6.58 0.56
CA ALA A 76 17.88 6.25 1.77
C ALA A 76 17.03 5.38 2.73
N PRO A 77 17.63 4.49 3.54
CA PRO A 77 16.88 3.60 4.44
C PRO A 77 15.94 4.32 5.42
N ASN A 78 16.27 5.55 5.82
CA ASN A 78 15.44 6.40 6.69
C ASN A 78 14.25 7.06 5.97
N ALA A 79 14.16 6.94 4.65
CA ALA A 79 13.03 7.39 3.85
C ALA A 79 11.95 6.29 3.66
N VAL A 80 12.11 5.14 4.34
CA VAL A 80 11.04 4.16 4.53
C VAL A 80 10.31 4.50 5.84
N LEU A 81 9.10 5.05 5.69
CA LEU A 81 8.27 5.58 6.76
C LEU A 81 7.07 4.67 7.00
N TYR A 82 6.61 4.64 8.25
CA TYR A 82 5.37 4.01 8.65
C TYR A 82 4.78 4.79 9.81
N VAL A 83 3.46 4.78 9.96
CA VAL A 83 2.81 5.29 11.17
C VAL A 83 2.15 4.13 11.87
N THR A 84 2.79 3.71 12.96
CA THR A 84 2.16 2.90 14.01
C THR A 84 2.03 3.72 15.29
N GLY A 85 1.76 5.02 15.19
CA GLY A 85 1.55 5.84 16.39
C GLY A 85 2.67 5.86 17.43
N GLY A 86 3.92 5.61 17.00
CA GLY A 86 5.06 5.50 17.93
C GLY A 86 5.03 4.27 18.83
N LYS A 87 4.08 3.35 18.63
CA LYS A 87 3.97 2.08 19.35
C LYS A 87 4.35 0.94 18.40
N PRO A 88 5.14 -0.07 18.84
CA PRO A 88 5.28 -1.30 18.07
C PRO A 88 3.88 -1.86 17.76
N VAL A 89 3.72 -2.46 16.57
CA VAL A 89 2.49 -3.10 16.05
C VAL A 89 1.86 -4.03 17.09
N GLN A 90 2.65 -4.50 18.06
CA GLN A 90 2.22 -5.28 19.22
C GLN A 90 1.13 -4.62 20.10
N LEU A 91 1.07 -3.29 20.22
CA LEU A 91 0.10 -2.62 21.12
C LEU A 91 -1.33 -2.49 20.56
N MET A 92 -1.58 -2.87 19.30
CA MET A 92 -2.94 -2.91 18.71
C MET A 92 -3.43 -4.33 18.40
N ARG A 93 -2.83 -5.34 19.04
CA ARG A 93 -3.19 -6.75 18.82
C ARG A 93 -4.40 -7.22 19.64
N GLY A 94 -4.81 -6.50 20.68
CA GLY A 94 -6.04 -6.80 21.41
C GLY A 94 -7.28 -6.44 20.60
N ALA A 95 -8.27 -7.35 20.52
CA ALA A 95 -9.56 -7.06 19.87
C ALA A 95 -10.28 -5.84 20.48
N ALA A 96 -9.99 -5.51 21.75
CA ALA A 96 -10.47 -4.30 22.41
C ALA A 96 -9.79 -3.02 21.91
N ASP A 97 -8.48 -3.04 21.64
CA ASP A 97 -7.71 -1.86 21.23
C ASP A 97 -7.90 -1.50 19.75
N ARG A 98 -8.26 -2.47 18.90
CA ARG A 98 -8.57 -2.24 17.46
C ARG A 98 -9.79 -1.37 17.23
N ASN A 99 -10.68 -1.27 18.22
CA ASN A 99 -11.89 -0.46 18.17
C ASN A 99 -11.73 0.89 18.91
N SER A 100 -10.51 1.23 19.32
CA SER A 100 -10.24 2.52 19.96
C SER A 100 -10.29 3.68 18.96
N TYR A 101 -10.63 4.87 19.46
CA TYR A 101 -10.53 6.11 18.66
C TYR A 101 -9.10 6.36 18.17
N GLU A 102 -8.10 6.03 18.99
CA GLU A 102 -6.68 6.10 18.63
C GLU A 102 -6.37 5.22 17.40
N ALA A 103 -6.84 3.96 17.39
CA ALA A 103 -6.70 3.06 16.24
C ALA A 103 -7.36 3.62 14.97
N MET A 104 -8.54 4.24 15.11
CA MET A 104 -9.23 4.89 13.98
C MET A 104 -8.45 6.08 13.43
N VAL A 105 -7.84 6.92 14.29
CA VAL A 105 -7.02 8.07 13.85
C VAL A 105 -5.81 7.58 13.06
N TYR A 106 -5.12 6.53 13.54
CA TYR A 106 -3.98 5.97 12.81
C TYR A 106 -4.39 5.33 11.49
N LEU A 107 -5.47 4.54 11.48
CA LEU A 107 -6.00 3.97 10.24
C LEU A 107 -6.35 5.05 9.24
N ARG A 108 -6.97 6.15 9.68
CA ARG A 108 -7.28 7.28 8.82
C ARG A 108 -6.00 7.91 8.24
N ALA A 109 -5.00 8.16 9.08
CA ALA A 109 -3.72 8.70 8.61
C ALA A 109 -3.03 7.77 7.60
N GLU A 110 -3.04 6.45 7.85
CA GLU A 110 -2.54 5.47 6.89
C GLU A 110 -3.28 5.53 5.56
N LEU A 111 -4.62 5.55 5.57
CA LEU A 111 -5.44 5.64 4.36
C LEU A 111 -5.15 6.92 3.56
N GLU A 112 -5.05 8.07 4.23
CA GLU A 112 -4.73 9.35 3.59
C GLU A 112 -3.33 9.32 2.96
N MET A 113 -2.33 8.78 3.67
CA MET A 113 -0.97 8.68 3.15
C MET A 113 -0.85 7.68 2.00
N LEU A 114 -1.53 6.53 2.06
CA LEU A 114 -1.57 5.56 0.97
C LEU A 114 -2.30 6.11 -0.26
N ALA A 115 -3.39 6.86 -0.07
CA ALA A 115 -4.12 7.48 -1.17
C ALA A 115 -3.34 8.63 -1.84
N GLY A 116 -2.55 9.37 -1.06
CA GLY A 116 -1.74 10.50 -1.56
C GLY A 116 -0.44 10.13 -2.29
N SER A 117 -0.03 8.86 -2.28
CA SER A 117 1.23 8.41 -2.89
C SER A 117 1.24 8.53 -4.42
N ALA A 118 2.44 8.57 -5.02
CA ALA A 118 2.62 8.51 -6.48
C ALA A 118 2.00 7.24 -7.08
N VAL A 119 2.26 6.12 -6.42
CA VAL A 119 1.70 4.81 -6.73
C VAL A 119 1.37 4.10 -5.43
N PHE A 120 0.22 3.44 -5.40
CA PHE A 120 -0.19 2.56 -4.32
C PHE A 120 -0.02 1.12 -4.79
N SER A 121 0.66 0.29 -3.99
CA SER A 121 0.80 -1.15 -4.21
C SER A 121 0.29 -1.92 -3.00
N GLY A 122 -0.71 -2.78 -3.22
CA GLY A 122 -1.33 -3.54 -2.14
C GLY A 122 -2.06 -4.79 -2.64
N THR A 123 -2.96 -5.29 -1.82
CA THR A 123 -3.88 -6.40 -2.17
C THR A 123 -5.30 -5.86 -2.31
N PHE A 124 -5.99 -6.27 -3.37
CA PHE A 124 -7.40 -5.95 -3.57
C PHE A 124 -8.34 -6.97 -2.89
N SER A 125 -7.79 -8.09 -2.38
CA SER A 125 -8.48 -8.91 -1.36
C SER A 125 -8.62 -8.19 0.00
N SER A 126 -7.89 -7.10 0.25
CA SER A 126 -7.97 -6.29 1.48
C SER A 126 -9.01 -5.17 1.34
N ASN A 127 -9.81 -4.95 2.39
CA ASN A 127 -10.72 -3.79 2.46
C ASN A 127 -9.94 -2.47 2.42
N VAL A 128 -8.77 -2.42 3.05
CA VAL A 128 -7.88 -1.24 3.02
C VAL A 128 -7.41 -0.98 1.59
N GLY A 129 -6.94 -2.01 0.88
CA GLY A 129 -6.49 -1.84 -0.50
C GLY A 129 -7.59 -1.37 -1.45
N ARG A 130 -8.82 -1.88 -1.30
CA ARG A 130 -9.99 -1.42 -2.06
C ARG A 130 -10.40 0.01 -1.69
N MET A 131 -10.36 0.36 -0.41
CA MET A 131 -10.68 1.71 0.06
C MET A 131 -9.66 2.72 -0.48
N VAL A 132 -8.37 2.42 -0.44
CA VAL A 132 -7.33 3.29 -1.01
C VAL A 132 -7.56 3.48 -2.51
N ALA A 133 -7.91 2.42 -3.25
CA ALA A 133 -8.24 2.54 -4.67
C ALA A 133 -9.48 3.45 -4.91
N LEU A 134 -10.54 3.36 -4.11
CA LEU A 134 -11.67 4.31 -4.13
C LEU A 134 -11.19 5.75 -3.88
N MET A 135 -10.42 5.96 -2.82
CA MET A 135 -9.95 7.28 -2.42
C MET A 135 -9.10 7.93 -3.51
N ARG A 136 -8.20 7.16 -4.14
CA ARG A 136 -7.38 7.65 -5.26
C ARG A 136 -8.23 8.15 -6.43
N LYS A 137 -9.36 7.50 -6.74
CA LYS A 137 -10.34 8.00 -7.72
C LYS A 137 -10.92 9.35 -7.32
N THR A 138 -11.31 9.50 -6.05
CA THR A 138 -11.84 10.79 -5.55
C THR A 138 -10.80 11.91 -5.56
N LEU A 139 -9.51 11.57 -5.50
CA LEU A 139 -8.40 12.51 -5.59
C LEU A 139 -7.98 12.85 -7.04
N ASN A 140 -8.69 12.31 -8.04
CA ASN A 140 -8.35 12.38 -9.47
C ASN A 140 -6.93 11.86 -9.77
N MET A 141 -6.50 10.80 -9.08
CA MET A 141 -5.29 10.07 -9.44
C MET A 141 -5.59 9.11 -10.61
N PRO A 142 -4.59 8.75 -11.45
CA PRO A 142 -4.79 7.75 -12.49
C PRO A 142 -5.28 6.41 -11.90
N ASP A 143 -6.25 5.76 -12.54
CA ASP A 143 -6.82 4.49 -12.06
C ASP A 143 -5.73 3.41 -11.93
N GLU A 144 -4.79 3.40 -12.88
CA GLU A 144 -3.67 2.47 -12.98
C GLU A 144 -2.62 2.68 -11.88
N SER A 145 -2.67 3.82 -11.18
CA SER A 145 -1.74 4.14 -10.08
C SER A 145 -2.04 3.38 -8.78
N ALA A 146 -3.14 2.63 -8.73
CA ALA A 146 -3.44 1.66 -7.70
C ALA A 146 -3.17 0.24 -8.25
N VAL A 147 -2.00 -0.31 -7.97
CA VAL A 147 -1.59 -1.63 -8.42
C VAL A 147 -1.84 -2.68 -7.35
N SER A 148 -2.29 -3.85 -7.80
CA SER A 148 -2.48 -5.00 -6.92
C SER A 148 -1.57 -6.17 -7.28
N VAL A 149 -1.14 -6.88 -6.24
CA VAL A 149 -0.37 -8.13 -6.35
C VAL A 149 -1.23 -9.38 -6.47
N ASP A 150 -2.53 -9.33 -6.11
CA ASP A 150 -3.41 -10.51 -6.05
C ASP A 150 -4.52 -10.54 -7.11
N PHE A 151 -4.98 -9.37 -7.57
CA PHE A 151 -6.01 -9.26 -8.61
C PHE A 151 -5.61 -8.21 -9.66
N PRO A 152 -5.79 -8.49 -10.97
CA PRO A 152 -5.31 -7.62 -12.04
C PRO A 152 -6.08 -6.30 -12.17
N ALA A 153 -7.32 -6.24 -11.69
CA ALA A 153 -8.13 -5.03 -11.67
C ALA A 153 -9.16 -5.10 -10.55
N TRP A 154 -9.42 -3.97 -9.90
CA TRP A 154 -10.54 -3.83 -8.97
C TRP A 154 -11.63 -2.99 -9.61
N PHE A 155 -12.82 -3.59 -9.73
CA PHE A 155 -14.03 -2.93 -10.16
C PHE A 155 -14.97 -2.85 -8.94
N ALA A 156 -15.16 -1.64 -8.41
CA ALA A 156 -16.23 -1.39 -7.47
C ALA A 156 -17.58 -1.69 -8.17
N GLY A 157 -18.29 -2.73 -7.72
CA GLY A 157 -19.72 -2.88 -8.04
C GLY A 157 -20.12 -3.51 -9.38
N ARG A 158 -19.29 -4.29 -10.08
CA ARG A 158 -19.88 -5.16 -11.15
C ARG A 158 -20.71 -6.26 -10.50
N GLN A 159 -22.03 -6.20 -10.71
CA GLN A 159 -22.89 -7.37 -10.70
C GLN A 159 -22.20 -8.47 -11.50
N ARG A 160 -22.22 -9.72 -10.99
CA ARG A 160 -21.83 -10.91 -11.74
C ARG A 160 -22.31 -10.74 -13.19
N HIS A 161 -21.39 -10.64 -14.15
CA HIS A 161 -21.76 -10.95 -15.52
C HIS A 161 -22.28 -12.39 -15.47
N ARG A 162 -23.59 -12.54 -15.63
CA ARG A 162 -24.18 -13.83 -15.99
C ARG A 162 -23.41 -14.29 -17.22
N ARG A 163 -22.79 -15.46 -17.10
CA ARG A 163 -22.28 -16.17 -18.28
C ARG A 163 -23.51 -16.47 -19.14
N GLU A 164 -23.55 -15.90 -20.32
CA GLU A 164 -24.28 -16.46 -21.46
C GLU A 164 -23.54 -17.72 -21.93
#